data_AF-A0A937W1Y3-F1
#
_entry.id   AF-A0A937W1Y3-F1
#
_cell.length_a   1.000
_cell.length_b   1.000
_cell.length_c   1.000
_cell.angle_alpha   90.00
_cell.angle_beta   90.00
_cell.angle_gamma   90.00
#
_symmetry.space_group_name_H-M   'P 1'
#
loop_
_entity.id
_entity.type
_entity.pdbx_description
1 polymer ?
#
loop_
_entity_poly.entity_id
_entity_poly.type
_entity_poly.pdbx_seq_one_letter_code
_entity_poly.pdbx_strand_id
1 'polypeptide(L)'
;MTAQDIDRILAQLHAPEVNVVALLENHQTAEHAAAWQEDIRLYHMFGRALVSTGHPNHAFELMRASLEHYPDDPSLQYLCALALGRGGNASAAMSRVEALLAVPDLEPNLTIESLSLAGRLAKDCYAQTRVTALKAQYAADAAAHYEHAHQYATGSFPSINAATMRLLAGEPQRAQTLATEALQRANLERQQPGQDSDYWLLATLGEACPLLGQQEAATQWYRQAVQQAAGRLGDIASMRRQVQLLAEHLTVHPDILALFNVGHVVVFSGHMIDHPSRQTDAQLPPRFPPDSALEASVSH
;
A
#
# COMPACT_ATOMS: atom_id res chain seq x y z
N MET A 1 -2.83 -29.59 13.43
CA MET A 1 -2.27 -29.30 12.09
C MET A 1 -0.83 -29.76 12.08
N THR A 2 -0.37 -30.50 11.06
CA THR A 2 1.07 -30.85 10.95
C THR A 2 1.86 -29.72 10.30
N ALA A 3 3.19 -29.73 10.42
CA ALA A 3 4.05 -28.75 9.73
C ALA A 3 3.84 -28.77 8.19
N GLN A 4 3.61 -29.96 7.62
CA GLN A 4 3.32 -30.12 6.19
C GLN A 4 1.95 -29.53 5.81
N ASP A 5 0.97 -29.57 6.71
CA ASP A 5 -0.32 -28.91 6.49
C ASP A 5 -0.17 -27.39 6.53
N ILE A 6 0.63 -26.86 7.47
CA ILE A 6 0.95 -25.44 7.55
C ILE A 6 1.60 -24.98 6.25
N ASP A 7 2.64 -25.66 5.78
CA ASP A 7 3.32 -25.30 4.53
C ASP A 7 2.36 -25.32 3.33
N ARG A 8 1.42 -26.27 3.28
CA ARG A 8 0.38 -26.33 2.23
C ARG A 8 -0.59 -25.15 2.31
N ILE A 9 -0.97 -24.72 3.50
CA ILE A 9 -1.84 -23.55 3.71
C ILE A 9 -1.11 -22.27 3.30
N LEU A 10 0.15 -22.13 3.72
CA LEU A 10 0.98 -20.97 3.40
C LEU A 10 1.27 -20.85 1.90
N ALA A 11 1.40 -21.98 1.19
CA ALA A 11 1.53 -21.99 -0.26
C ALA A 11 0.28 -21.45 -0.97
N GLN A 12 -0.93 -21.71 -0.44
CA GLN A 12 -2.19 -21.22 -1.03
C GLN A 12 -2.32 -19.70 -0.97
N LEU A 13 -1.66 -19.02 -0.03
CA LEU A 13 -1.66 -17.56 0.03
C LEU A 13 -1.03 -16.89 -1.22
N HIS A 14 -0.21 -17.63 -1.97
CA HIS A 14 0.41 -17.16 -3.21
C HIS A 14 -0.40 -17.52 -4.46
N ALA A 15 -1.50 -18.25 -4.31
CA ALA A 15 -2.34 -18.61 -5.45
C ALA A 15 -3.02 -17.35 -6.01
N PRO A 16 -3.13 -17.22 -7.35
CA PRO A 16 -3.90 -16.16 -7.96
C PRO A 16 -5.34 -16.15 -7.44
N GLU A 17 -5.88 -14.96 -7.14
CA GLU A 17 -7.29 -14.77 -6.75
C GLU A 17 -7.71 -15.48 -5.46
N VAL A 18 -6.77 -15.88 -4.61
CA VAL A 18 -7.10 -16.48 -3.31
C VAL A 18 -7.91 -15.50 -2.45
N ASN A 19 -9.05 -15.97 -1.95
CA ASN A 19 -9.80 -15.26 -0.93
C ASN A 19 -9.12 -15.50 0.43
N VAL A 20 -8.22 -14.60 0.80
CA VAL A 20 -7.42 -14.71 2.03
C VAL A 20 -8.29 -14.77 3.28
N VAL A 21 -9.41 -14.06 3.31
CA VAL A 21 -10.35 -14.06 4.45
C VAL A 21 -11.00 -15.44 4.60
N ALA A 22 -11.55 -15.99 3.52
CA ALA A 22 -12.16 -17.33 3.55
C ALA A 22 -11.12 -18.41 3.91
N LEU A 23 -9.88 -18.29 3.38
CA LEU A 23 -8.80 -19.20 3.73
C LEU A 23 -8.44 -19.11 5.21
N LEU A 24 -8.39 -17.90 5.78
CA LEU A 24 -8.16 -17.69 7.21
C LEU A 24 -9.28 -18.35 8.02
N GLU A 25 -10.54 -18.07 7.71
CA GLU A 25 -11.71 -18.59 8.43
C GLU A 25 -11.76 -20.13 8.43
N ASN A 26 -11.37 -20.76 7.32
CA ASN A 26 -11.30 -22.22 7.20
C ASN A 26 -10.20 -22.85 8.07
N HIS A 27 -9.15 -22.10 8.42
CA HIS A 27 -7.98 -22.62 9.11
C HIS A 27 -7.78 -22.07 10.52
N GLN A 28 -8.43 -20.97 10.90
CA GLN A 28 -8.41 -20.38 12.25
C GLN A 28 -9.57 -20.93 13.09
N THR A 29 -9.64 -22.26 13.20
CA THR A 29 -10.67 -22.96 13.98
C THR A 29 -10.17 -23.31 15.38
N ALA A 30 -11.09 -23.62 16.29
CA ALA A 30 -10.73 -24.09 17.64
C ALA A 30 -9.87 -25.37 17.62
N GLU A 31 -10.07 -26.24 16.63
CA GLU A 31 -9.27 -27.45 16.42
C GLU A 31 -7.81 -27.12 16.05
N HIS A 32 -7.58 -26.03 15.32
CA HIS A 32 -6.24 -25.61 14.88
C HIS A 32 -5.58 -24.59 15.82
N ALA A 33 -6.22 -24.20 16.91
CA ALA A 33 -5.73 -23.14 17.81
C ALA A 33 -4.29 -23.38 18.31
N ALA A 34 -3.95 -24.61 18.69
CA ALA A 34 -2.60 -24.95 19.12
C ALA A 34 -1.56 -24.73 18.01
N ALA A 35 -1.87 -25.10 16.77
CA ALA A 35 -0.96 -24.90 15.65
C ALA A 35 -0.68 -23.42 15.35
N TRP A 36 -1.70 -22.56 15.51
CA TRP A 36 -1.53 -21.10 15.40
C TRP A 36 -0.66 -20.53 16.52
N GLN A 37 -0.78 -21.05 17.74
CA GLN A 37 0.03 -20.62 18.88
C GLN A 37 1.48 -21.15 18.84
N GLU A 38 1.73 -22.22 18.09
CA GLU A 38 3.04 -22.86 17.99
C GLU A 38 3.86 -22.36 16.78
N ASP A 39 3.20 -22.02 15.66
CA ASP A 39 3.88 -21.61 14.42
C ASP A 39 3.59 -20.16 14.01
N ILE A 40 4.50 -19.27 14.39
CA ILE A 40 4.42 -17.82 14.12
C ILE A 40 4.30 -17.48 12.62
N ARG A 41 4.76 -18.36 11.72
CA ARG A 41 4.71 -18.13 10.26
C ARG A 41 3.28 -17.93 9.76
N LEU A 42 2.31 -18.57 10.40
CA LEU A 42 0.89 -18.38 10.09
C LEU A 42 0.48 -16.91 10.29
N TYR A 43 0.84 -16.31 11.42
CA TYR A 43 0.53 -14.91 11.68
C TYR A 43 1.25 -13.96 10.72
N HIS A 44 2.55 -14.14 10.50
CA HIS A 44 3.31 -13.28 9.57
C HIS A 44 2.72 -13.29 8.16
N MET A 45 2.45 -14.48 7.62
CA MET A 45 2.02 -14.63 6.24
C MET A 45 0.55 -14.24 6.03
N PHE A 46 -0.37 -14.66 6.90
CA PHE A 46 -1.77 -14.21 6.80
C PHE A 46 -1.88 -12.71 7.08
N GLY A 47 -1.16 -12.18 8.07
CA GLY A 47 -1.16 -10.75 8.38
C GLY A 47 -0.72 -9.92 7.18
N ARG A 48 0.39 -10.28 6.53
CA ARG A 48 0.87 -9.58 5.33
C ARG A 48 -0.11 -9.73 4.15
N ALA A 49 -0.67 -10.92 3.94
CA ALA A 49 -1.62 -11.17 2.86
C ALA A 49 -2.94 -10.40 3.03
N LEU A 50 -3.47 -10.31 4.25
CA LEU A 50 -4.69 -9.56 4.54
C LEU A 50 -4.49 -8.06 4.30
N VAL A 51 -3.35 -7.51 4.71
CA VAL A 51 -3.04 -6.09 4.42
C VAL A 51 -2.92 -5.85 2.92
N SER A 52 -2.18 -6.69 2.19
CA SER A 52 -1.93 -6.49 0.76
C SER A 52 -3.18 -6.66 -0.10
N THR A 53 -4.13 -7.49 0.33
CA THR A 53 -5.42 -7.72 -0.35
C THR A 53 -6.54 -6.77 0.09
N GLY A 54 -6.25 -5.78 0.94
CA GLY A 54 -7.20 -4.73 1.29
C GLY A 54 -8.16 -5.09 2.44
N HIS A 55 -7.74 -6.00 3.34
CA HIS A 55 -8.48 -6.39 4.54
C HIS A 55 -7.79 -5.95 5.84
N PRO A 56 -7.53 -4.64 6.05
CA PRO A 56 -6.75 -4.15 7.19
C PRO A 56 -7.40 -4.45 8.55
N ASN A 57 -8.74 -4.50 8.64
CA ASN A 57 -9.42 -4.81 9.90
C ASN A 57 -9.20 -6.28 10.31
N HIS A 58 -9.31 -7.23 9.37
CA HIS A 58 -8.99 -8.63 9.63
C HIS A 58 -7.52 -8.80 10.01
N ALA A 59 -6.62 -8.09 9.32
CA ALA A 59 -5.20 -8.10 9.65
C ALA A 59 -4.97 -7.57 11.08
N PHE A 60 -5.61 -6.46 11.46
CA PHE A 60 -5.46 -5.88 12.79
C PHE A 60 -5.94 -6.83 13.89
N GLU A 61 -7.11 -7.44 13.74
CA GLU A 61 -7.60 -8.42 14.73
C GLU A 61 -6.68 -9.64 14.84
N LEU A 62 -6.16 -10.13 13.71
CA LEU A 62 -5.21 -11.22 13.70
C LEU A 62 -3.90 -10.84 14.42
N MET A 63 -3.37 -9.64 14.16
CA MET A 63 -2.14 -9.16 14.82
C MET A 63 -2.35 -8.88 16.31
N ARG A 64 -3.53 -8.39 16.69
CA ARG A 64 -3.88 -8.19 18.10
C ARG A 64 -3.84 -9.52 18.86
N ALA A 65 -4.45 -10.56 18.31
CA ALA A 65 -4.43 -11.91 18.89
C ALA A 65 -3.01 -12.51 18.89
N SER A 66 -2.24 -12.37 17.81
CA SER A 66 -0.89 -12.93 17.74
C SER A 66 0.07 -12.32 18.77
N LEU A 67 -0.09 -11.03 19.09
CA LEU A 67 0.74 -10.33 20.08
C LEU A 67 0.43 -10.74 21.53
N GLU A 68 -0.67 -11.45 21.80
CA GLU A 68 -0.91 -12.08 23.11
C GLU A 68 0.04 -13.26 23.34
N HIS A 69 0.50 -13.90 22.25
CA HIS A 69 1.39 -15.06 22.27
C HIS A 69 2.85 -14.70 21.98
N TYR A 70 3.06 -13.72 21.11
CA TYR A 70 4.38 -13.27 20.64
C TYR A 70 4.54 -11.76 20.81
N PRO A 71 4.51 -11.22 22.05
CA PRO A 71 4.46 -9.78 22.30
C PRO A 71 5.71 -9.03 21.79
N ASP A 72 6.86 -9.70 21.80
CA ASP A 72 8.16 -9.12 21.46
C ASP A 72 8.55 -9.34 19.98
N ASP A 73 7.69 -9.96 19.16
CA ASP A 73 8.00 -10.16 17.74
C ASP A 73 7.88 -8.85 16.96
N PRO A 74 8.98 -8.30 16.42
CA PRO A 74 8.98 -6.99 15.80
C PRO A 74 8.21 -6.97 14.47
N SER A 75 8.13 -8.11 13.77
CA SER A 75 7.40 -8.21 12.50
C SER A 75 5.88 -8.16 12.72
N LEU A 76 5.36 -8.79 13.78
CA LEU A 76 3.96 -8.69 14.17
C LEU A 76 3.60 -7.28 14.64
N GLN A 77 4.49 -6.60 15.39
CA GLN A 77 4.31 -5.20 15.77
C GLN A 77 4.23 -4.28 14.53
N TYR A 78 5.12 -4.49 13.56
CA TYR A 78 5.09 -3.79 12.27
C TYR A 78 3.79 -4.05 11.50
N LEU A 79 3.37 -5.31 11.35
CA LEU A 79 2.15 -5.66 10.63
C LEU A 79 0.90 -5.07 11.32
N CYS A 80 0.89 -5.00 12.65
CA CYS A 80 -0.15 -4.32 13.42
C CYS A 80 -0.20 -2.81 13.11
N ALA A 81 0.96 -2.15 13.10
CA ALA A 81 1.05 -0.74 12.73
C ALA A 81 0.63 -0.49 11.27
N LEU A 82 1.04 -1.37 10.36
CA LEU A 82 0.68 -1.31 8.95
C LEU A 82 -0.83 -1.48 8.74
N ALA A 83 -1.46 -2.43 9.44
CA ALA A 83 -2.90 -2.63 9.42
C ALA A 83 -3.66 -1.41 9.94
N LEU A 84 -3.22 -0.81 11.06
CA LEU A 84 -3.78 0.43 11.60
C LEU A 84 -3.67 1.59 10.62
N GLY A 85 -2.50 1.76 9.99
CA GLY A 85 -2.28 2.82 8.99
C GLY A 85 -3.19 2.66 7.78
N ARG A 86 -3.33 1.44 7.25
CA ARG A 86 -4.26 1.12 6.15
C ARG A 86 -5.73 1.24 6.55
N GLY A 87 -6.06 1.01 7.82
CA GLY A 87 -7.38 1.24 8.40
C GLY A 87 -7.69 2.70 8.71
N GLY A 88 -6.76 3.64 8.45
CA GLY A 88 -6.96 5.08 8.65
C GLY A 88 -6.65 5.57 10.07
N ASN A 89 -6.16 4.72 10.97
CA ASN A 89 -5.76 5.12 12.31
C ASN A 89 -4.28 5.54 12.35
N ALA A 90 -3.98 6.67 11.71
CA ALA A 90 -2.61 7.15 11.52
C ALA A 90 -1.87 7.43 12.83
N SER A 91 -2.56 7.95 13.85
CA SER A 91 -1.94 8.23 15.15
C SER A 91 -1.50 6.96 15.87
N ALA A 92 -2.37 5.95 15.97
CA ALA A 92 -2.01 4.68 16.62
C ALA A 92 -0.94 3.91 15.82
N ALA A 93 -1.00 3.99 14.48
CA ALA A 93 0.04 3.43 13.63
C ALA A 93 1.40 4.09 13.88
N MET A 94 1.44 5.43 13.95
CA MET A 94 2.68 6.16 14.19
C MET A 94 3.31 5.80 15.54
N SER A 95 2.52 5.80 16.62
CA SER A 95 3.05 5.44 17.95
C SER A 95 3.66 4.04 17.99
N ARG A 96 3.09 3.08 17.24
CA ARG A 96 3.66 1.73 17.14
C ARG A 96 4.95 1.69 16.32
N VAL A 97 5.01 2.42 15.21
CA VAL A 97 6.22 2.51 14.40
C VAL A 97 7.35 3.18 15.18
N GLU A 98 7.08 4.24 15.92
CA GLU A 98 8.06 4.91 16.79
C GLU A 98 8.59 3.96 17.87
N ALA A 99 7.71 3.21 18.52
CA ALA A 99 8.12 2.20 19.50
C ALA A 99 8.98 1.10 18.87
N LEU A 100 8.64 0.66 17.65
CA LEU A 100 9.41 -0.35 16.92
C LEU A 100 10.80 0.17 16.51
N LEU A 101 10.89 1.40 16.01
CA LEU A 101 12.16 2.03 15.63
C LEU A 101 13.06 2.34 16.84
N ALA A 102 12.51 2.36 18.05
CA ALA A 102 13.28 2.47 19.28
C ALA A 102 13.93 1.15 19.73
N VAL A 103 13.56 0.02 19.11
CA VAL A 103 14.17 -1.30 19.40
C VAL A 103 15.60 -1.31 18.85
N PRO A 104 16.63 -1.59 19.69
CA PRO A 104 18.01 -1.71 19.23
C PRO A 104 18.18 -2.86 18.24
N ASP A 105 19.09 -2.70 17.28
CA ASP A 105 19.49 -3.74 16.33
C ASP A 105 18.33 -4.37 15.55
N LEU A 106 17.29 -3.59 15.26
CA LEU A 106 16.18 -3.99 14.39
C LEU A 106 16.71 -4.44 13.03
N GLU A 107 16.16 -5.55 12.51
CA GLU A 107 16.59 -6.11 11.24
C GLU A 107 16.54 -5.03 10.12
N PRO A 108 17.53 -4.95 9.22
CA PRO A 108 17.63 -3.86 8.25
C PRO A 108 16.40 -3.67 7.36
N ASN A 109 15.82 -4.76 6.84
CA ASN A 109 14.62 -4.65 6.00
C ASN A 109 13.42 -4.16 6.81
N LEU A 110 13.23 -4.66 8.04
CA LEU A 110 12.17 -4.20 8.91
C LEU A 110 12.35 -2.74 9.34
N THR A 111 13.59 -2.28 9.49
CA THR A 111 13.93 -0.86 9.71
C THR A 111 13.49 -0.01 8.51
N ILE A 112 13.82 -0.44 7.29
CA ILE A 112 13.41 0.24 6.05
C ILE A 112 11.89 0.28 5.93
N GLU A 113 11.21 -0.85 6.17
CA GLU A 113 9.75 -0.97 6.11
C GLU A 113 9.07 -0.05 7.13
N SER A 114 9.60 0.01 8.35
CA SER A 114 9.07 0.83 9.45
C SER A 114 9.27 2.32 9.19
N LEU A 115 10.47 2.75 8.79
CA LEU A 115 10.75 4.14 8.39
C LEU A 115 9.89 4.56 7.19
N SER A 116 9.73 3.67 6.20
CA SER A 116 8.88 3.91 5.04
C SER A 116 7.41 4.06 5.41
N LEU A 117 6.93 3.33 6.43
CA LEU A 117 5.59 3.46 6.95
C LEU A 117 5.42 4.79 7.71
N ALA A 118 6.37 5.18 8.57
CA ALA A 118 6.36 6.50 9.21
C ALA A 118 6.30 7.64 8.19
N GLY A 119 7.14 7.56 7.13
CA GLY A 119 7.12 8.51 6.03
C GLY A 119 5.76 8.57 5.32
N ARG A 120 5.11 7.42 5.10
CA ARG A 120 3.77 7.35 4.50
C ARG A 120 2.72 8.01 5.40
N LEU A 121 2.74 7.73 6.70
CA LEU A 121 1.78 8.30 7.66
C LEU A 121 1.91 9.82 7.74
N ALA A 122 3.13 10.35 7.79
CA ALA A 122 3.37 11.80 7.74
C ALA A 122 2.92 12.41 6.40
N LYS A 123 3.14 11.73 5.28
CA LYS A 123 2.63 12.13 3.96
C LYS A 123 1.10 12.12 3.88
N ASP A 124 0.44 11.17 4.52
CA ASP A 124 -1.02 11.15 4.59
C ASP A 124 -1.53 12.35 5.42
N CYS A 125 -0.87 12.69 6.53
CA CYS A 125 -1.15 13.91 7.30
C CYS A 125 -0.92 15.19 6.46
N TYR A 126 0.14 15.24 5.65
CA TYR A 126 0.39 16.33 4.69
C TYR A 126 -0.79 16.52 3.74
N ALA A 127 -1.30 15.43 3.16
CA ALA A 127 -2.38 15.48 2.18
C ALA A 127 -3.73 15.91 2.79
N GLN A 128 -3.95 15.61 4.09
CA GLN A 128 -5.19 15.91 4.79
C GLN A 128 -5.21 17.30 5.43
N THR A 129 -4.05 17.84 5.81
CA THR A 129 -3.99 19.14 6.46
C THR A 129 -4.18 20.30 5.47
N ARG A 130 -4.88 21.35 5.93
CA ARG A 130 -5.02 22.63 5.21
C ARG A 130 -4.21 23.75 5.84
N VAL A 131 -3.59 23.50 6.99
CA VAL A 131 -2.82 24.50 7.73
C VAL A 131 -1.40 24.52 7.17
N THR A 132 -1.02 25.60 6.49
CA THR A 132 0.25 25.72 5.76
C THR A 132 1.48 25.36 6.60
N ALA A 133 1.55 25.85 7.84
CA ALA A 133 2.68 25.55 8.72
C ALA A 133 2.80 24.06 9.06
N LEU A 134 1.67 23.41 9.36
CA LEU A 134 1.64 21.95 9.60
C LEU A 134 1.92 21.17 8.31
N LYS A 135 1.48 21.68 7.17
CA LYS A 135 1.73 21.07 5.86
C LYS A 135 3.24 21.01 5.58
N ALA A 136 3.97 22.11 5.75
CA ALA A 136 5.42 22.12 5.62
C ALA A 136 6.11 21.18 6.61
N GLN A 137 5.67 21.14 7.87
CA GLN A 137 6.22 20.24 8.89
C GLN A 137 6.03 18.77 8.51
N TYR A 138 4.82 18.35 8.14
CA TYR A 138 4.57 16.96 7.73
C TYR A 138 5.34 16.57 6.47
N ALA A 139 5.58 17.51 5.54
CA ALA A 139 6.46 17.25 4.41
C ALA A 139 7.91 16.98 4.85
N ALA A 140 8.44 17.82 5.76
CA ALA A 140 9.78 17.66 6.29
C ALA A 140 9.94 16.35 7.09
N ASP A 141 8.96 16.01 7.94
CA ASP A 141 8.96 14.78 8.73
C ASP A 141 8.92 13.54 7.81
N ALA A 142 8.01 13.54 6.83
CA ALA A 142 7.91 12.47 5.86
C ALA A 142 9.22 12.30 5.06
N ALA A 143 9.82 13.41 4.62
CA ALA A 143 11.09 13.39 3.92
C ALA A 143 12.21 12.80 4.79
N ALA A 144 12.31 13.21 6.05
CA ALA A 144 13.32 12.70 6.98
C ALA A 144 13.22 11.19 7.17
N HIS A 145 12.01 10.65 7.36
CA HIS A 145 11.80 9.21 7.47
C HIS A 145 12.19 8.46 6.20
N TYR A 146 11.79 8.95 5.03
CA TYR A 146 12.14 8.31 3.76
C TYR A 146 13.64 8.40 3.44
N GLU A 147 14.32 9.50 3.78
CA GLU A 147 15.78 9.59 3.63
C GLU A 147 16.51 8.67 4.58
N HIS A 148 16.04 8.54 5.82
CA HIS A 148 16.61 7.58 6.75
C HIS A 148 16.44 6.15 6.24
N ALA A 149 15.26 5.81 5.70
CA ALA A 149 15.05 4.51 5.04
C ALA A 149 15.99 4.34 3.82
N HIS A 150 16.17 5.38 3.01
CA HIS A 150 17.04 5.39 1.83
C HIS A 150 18.51 5.09 2.16
N GLN A 151 19.00 5.49 3.35
CA GLN A 151 20.37 5.21 3.79
C GLN A 151 20.66 3.71 3.92
N TYR A 152 19.65 2.90 4.25
CA TYR A 152 19.77 1.44 4.35
C TYR A 152 19.26 0.72 3.11
N ALA A 153 18.28 1.29 2.41
CA ALA A 153 17.64 0.65 1.28
C ALA A 153 18.56 0.58 0.06
N THR A 154 18.53 -0.57 -0.61
CA THR A 154 19.08 -0.73 -1.96
C THR A 154 18.09 -0.29 -3.04
N GLY A 155 16.78 -0.34 -2.71
CA GLY A 155 15.71 0.02 -3.62
C GLY A 155 15.46 1.52 -3.80
N SER A 156 14.72 1.84 -4.85
CA SER A 156 14.39 3.20 -5.27
C SER A 156 13.18 3.78 -4.54
N PHE A 157 12.31 2.95 -3.97
CA PHE A 157 11.05 3.37 -3.34
C PHE A 157 11.20 4.44 -2.23
N PRO A 158 12.10 4.30 -1.23
CA PRO A 158 12.28 5.36 -0.23
C PRO A 158 12.85 6.63 -0.86
N SER A 159 13.79 6.47 -1.81
CA SER A 159 14.49 7.56 -2.50
C SER A 159 13.51 8.50 -3.24
N ILE A 160 12.58 7.95 -4.01
CA ILE A 160 11.63 8.76 -4.79
C ILE A 160 10.59 9.45 -3.91
N ASN A 161 10.17 8.78 -2.83
CA ASN A 161 9.26 9.38 -1.87
C ASN A 161 9.96 10.50 -1.07
N ALA A 162 11.22 10.30 -0.68
CA ALA A 162 12.03 11.36 -0.08
C ALA A 162 12.17 12.57 -1.01
N ALA A 163 12.45 12.34 -2.30
CA ALA A 163 12.55 13.40 -3.30
C ALA A 163 11.25 14.20 -3.42
N THR A 164 10.12 13.51 -3.52
CA THR A 164 8.80 14.13 -3.55
C THR A 164 8.57 14.96 -2.29
N MET A 165 8.79 14.40 -1.11
CA MET A 165 8.51 15.10 0.15
C MET A 165 9.45 16.29 0.38
N ARG A 166 10.71 16.24 -0.06
CA ARG A 166 11.63 17.39 -0.02
C ARG A 166 11.19 18.53 -0.93
N LEU A 167 10.67 18.23 -2.13
CA LEU A 167 10.08 19.26 -2.98
C LEU A 167 8.93 19.96 -2.24
N LEU A 168 8.03 19.18 -1.65
CA LEU A 168 6.86 19.69 -0.91
C LEU A 168 7.24 20.43 0.38
N ALA A 169 8.40 20.12 0.96
CA ALA A 169 9.00 20.86 2.08
C ALA A 169 9.70 22.16 1.63
N GLY A 170 9.77 22.44 0.32
CA GLY A 170 10.39 23.65 -0.22
C GLY A 170 11.90 23.52 -0.46
N GLU A 171 12.42 22.30 -0.60
CA GLU A 171 13.85 22.00 -0.80
C GLU A 171 14.14 21.37 -2.19
N PRO A 172 13.96 22.12 -3.29
CA PRO A 172 14.01 21.56 -4.65
C PRO A 172 15.39 21.01 -5.04
N GLN A 173 16.48 21.55 -4.52
CA GLN A 173 17.83 21.03 -4.82
C GLN A 173 18.03 19.64 -4.21
N ARG A 174 17.61 19.44 -2.95
CA ARG A 174 17.68 18.12 -2.29
C ARG A 174 16.75 17.12 -2.98
N ALA A 175 15.57 17.58 -3.37
CA ALA A 175 14.63 16.78 -4.16
C ALA A 175 15.24 16.29 -5.48
N GLN A 176 15.95 17.14 -6.21
CA GLN A 176 16.63 16.77 -7.46
C GLN A 176 17.76 15.75 -7.26
N THR A 177 18.55 15.89 -6.20
CA THR A 177 19.58 14.90 -5.84
C THR A 177 18.95 13.53 -5.60
N LEU A 178 17.94 13.47 -4.72
CA LEU A 178 17.26 12.22 -4.39
C LEU A 178 16.52 11.61 -5.59
N ALA A 179 15.93 12.45 -6.47
CA ALA A 179 15.27 11.99 -7.69
C ALA A 179 16.28 11.38 -8.68
N THR A 180 17.49 11.95 -8.77
CA THR A 180 18.56 11.40 -9.61
C THR A 180 18.99 10.02 -9.11
N GLU A 181 19.18 9.89 -7.80
CA GLU A 181 19.52 8.60 -7.16
C GLU A 181 18.40 7.58 -7.33
N ALA A 182 17.14 7.99 -7.14
CA ALA A 182 15.97 7.14 -7.34
C ALA A 182 15.89 6.61 -8.78
N LEU A 183 16.12 7.48 -9.77
CA LEU A 183 16.12 7.12 -11.19
C LEU A 183 17.24 6.11 -11.51
N GLN A 184 18.43 6.31 -10.95
CA GLN A 184 19.54 5.37 -11.13
C GLN A 184 19.22 4.00 -10.52
N ARG A 185 18.74 3.97 -9.27
CA ARG A 185 18.37 2.74 -8.56
C ARG A 185 17.24 1.99 -9.28
N ALA A 186 16.16 2.68 -9.68
CA ALA A 186 15.04 2.05 -10.37
C ALA A 186 15.46 1.42 -11.72
N ASN A 187 16.39 2.06 -12.45
CA ASN A 187 16.93 1.48 -13.67
C ASN A 187 17.77 0.21 -13.42
N LEU A 188 18.55 0.18 -12.33
CA LEU A 188 19.33 -1.01 -11.95
C LEU A 188 18.42 -2.14 -11.44
N GLU A 189 17.41 -1.81 -10.64
CA GLU A 189 16.42 -2.77 -10.11
C GLU A 189 15.66 -3.44 -11.25
N ARG A 190 15.22 -2.68 -12.26
CA ARG A 190 14.46 -3.23 -13.38
C ARG A 190 15.28 -4.21 -14.24
N GLN A 191 16.60 -4.14 -14.20
CA GLN A 191 17.47 -5.08 -14.90
C GLN A 191 17.67 -6.39 -14.15
N GLN A 192 17.17 -6.50 -12.91
CA GLN A 192 17.27 -7.73 -12.13
C GLN A 192 16.27 -8.79 -12.64
N PRO A 193 16.61 -10.08 -12.56
CA PRO A 193 15.70 -11.15 -12.96
C PRO A 193 14.34 -11.07 -12.26
N GLY A 194 13.26 -11.12 -13.03
CA GLY A 194 11.88 -11.11 -12.52
C GLY A 194 11.29 -9.72 -12.29
N GLN A 195 12.02 -8.64 -12.61
CA GLN A 195 11.54 -7.25 -12.44
C GLN A 195 10.99 -6.61 -13.73
N ASP A 196 10.99 -7.33 -14.86
CA ASP A 196 10.59 -6.80 -16.16
C ASP A 196 9.13 -6.31 -16.20
N SER A 197 8.27 -6.90 -15.36
CA SER A 197 6.85 -6.56 -15.24
C SER A 197 6.51 -5.76 -13.99
N ASP A 198 7.51 -5.27 -13.24
CA ASP A 198 7.25 -4.43 -12.07
C ASP A 198 6.94 -2.99 -12.51
N TYR A 199 5.65 -2.73 -12.67
CA TYR A 199 5.15 -1.41 -13.02
C TYR A 199 5.41 -0.34 -11.94
N TRP A 200 5.74 -0.71 -10.70
CA TRP A 200 6.14 0.28 -9.68
C TRP A 200 7.53 0.86 -9.95
N LEU A 201 8.44 0.10 -10.56
CA LEU A 201 9.71 0.64 -11.03
C LEU A 201 9.50 1.63 -12.18
N LEU A 202 8.55 1.32 -13.09
CA LEU A 202 8.16 2.25 -14.15
C LEU A 202 7.51 3.53 -13.60
N ALA A 203 6.63 3.39 -12.61
CA ALA A 203 6.03 4.53 -11.93
C ALA A 203 7.10 5.38 -11.22
N THR A 204 8.05 4.75 -10.54
CA THR A 204 9.19 5.45 -9.90
C THR A 204 10.01 6.26 -10.90
N LEU A 205 10.30 5.72 -12.09
CA LEU A 205 10.95 6.47 -13.17
C LEU A 205 10.07 7.64 -13.65
N GLY A 206 8.77 7.41 -13.80
CA GLY A 206 7.79 8.44 -14.14
C GLY A 206 7.69 9.56 -13.09
N GLU A 207 7.85 9.24 -11.81
CA GLU A 207 7.88 10.21 -10.69
C GLU A 207 9.17 11.02 -10.64
N ALA A 208 10.32 10.39 -10.94
CA ALA A 208 11.62 11.06 -10.92
C ALA A 208 11.75 12.08 -12.04
N CYS A 209 11.22 11.78 -13.23
CA CYS A 209 11.39 12.63 -14.41
C CYS A 209 10.87 14.08 -14.24
N PRO A 210 9.64 14.36 -13.72
CA PRO A 210 9.17 15.72 -13.47
C PRO A 210 10.06 16.50 -12.50
N LEU A 211 10.56 15.84 -11.45
CA LEU A 211 11.50 16.43 -10.47
C LEU A 211 12.81 16.89 -11.14
N LEU A 212 13.20 16.23 -12.22
CA LEU A 212 14.39 16.52 -13.03
C LEU A 212 14.09 17.38 -14.27
N GLY A 213 12.85 17.88 -14.43
CA GLY A 213 12.43 18.69 -15.59
C GLY A 213 12.19 17.90 -16.88
N GLN A 214 12.14 16.57 -16.82
CA GLN A 214 12.04 15.66 -17.98
C GLN A 214 10.59 15.23 -18.26
N GLN A 215 9.72 16.20 -18.57
CA GLN A 215 8.26 15.98 -18.68
C GLN A 215 7.84 14.95 -19.75
N GLU A 216 8.50 14.95 -20.91
CA GLU A 216 8.21 13.99 -22.00
C GLU A 216 8.54 12.55 -21.59
N ALA A 217 9.69 12.35 -20.96
CA ALA A 217 10.11 11.05 -20.45
C ALA A 217 9.15 10.53 -19.36
N ALA A 218 8.69 11.43 -18.47
CA ALA A 218 7.69 11.09 -17.45
C ALA A 218 6.41 10.51 -18.09
N THR A 219 5.93 11.12 -19.16
CA THR A 219 4.73 10.68 -19.89
C THR A 219 4.90 9.28 -20.48
N GLN A 220 6.08 8.97 -21.02
CA GLN A 220 6.38 7.65 -21.57
C GLN A 220 6.43 6.58 -20.48
N TRP A 221 7.05 6.87 -19.33
CA TRP A 221 7.14 5.94 -18.21
C TRP A 221 5.79 5.64 -17.59
N TYR A 222 4.99 6.66 -17.30
CA TYR A 222 3.64 6.44 -16.76
C TYR A 222 2.73 5.70 -17.74
N ARG A 223 2.88 5.92 -19.06
CA ARG A 223 2.11 5.17 -20.05
C ARG A 223 2.40 3.67 -19.95
N GLN A 224 3.66 3.29 -19.84
CA GLN A 224 4.06 1.89 -19.67
C GLN A 224 3.60 1.34 -18.31
N ALA A 225 3.73 2.11 -17.23
CA ALA A 225 3.29 1.72 -15.90
C ALA A 225 1.77 1.43 -15.87
N VAL A 226 0.95 2.31 -16.44
CA VAL A 226 -0.51 2.13 -16.51
C VAL A 226 -0.88 0.94 -17.39
N GLN A 227 -0.19 0.74 -18.52
CA GLN A 227 -0.40 -0.41 -19.39
C GLN A 227 -0.10 -1.74 -18.69
N GLN A 228 1.00 -1.81 -17.94
CA GLN A 228 1.38 -3.03 -17.20
C GLN A 228 0.50 -3.26 -15.96
N ALA A 229 0.03 -2.20 -15.31
CA ALA A 229 -0.88 -2.29 -14.17
C ALA A 229 -2.30 -2.77 -14.55
N ALA A 230 -2.61 -2.92 -15.85
CA ALA A 230 -3.91 -3.32 -16.42
C ALA A 230 -4.94 -3.91 -15.42
N GLY A 231 -6.02 -3.16 -15.16
CA GLY A 231 -7.11 -3.57 -14.26
C GLY A 231 -6.86 -3.31 -12.77
N ARG A 232 -5.64 -2.97 -12.35
CA ARG A 232 -5.31 -2.58 -10.97
C ARG A 232 -5.65 -1.11 -10.72
N LEU A 233 -6.95 -0.81 -10.68
CA LEU A 233 -7.45 0.57 -10.56
C LEU A 233 -6.93 1.30 -9.31
N GLY A 234 -6.76 0.59 -8.19
CA GLY A 234 -6.19 1.15 -6.96
C GLY A 234 -4.73 1.61 -7.09
N ASP A 235 -3.94 0.91 -7.90
CA ASP A 235 -2.54 1.23 -8.15
C ASP A 235 -2.42 2.41 -9.11
N ILE A 236 -3.24 2.43 -10.17
CA ILE A 236 -3.36 3.58 -11.09
C ILE A 236 -3.81 4.84 -10.33
N ALA A 237 -4.79 4.72 -9.42
CA ALA A 237 -5.21 5.82 -8.55
C ALA A 237 -4.09 6.31 -7.63
N SER A 238 -3.20 5.41 -7.19
CA SER A 238 -2.03 5.77 -6.38
C SER A 238 -1.00 6.57 -7.17
N MET A 239 -0.70 6.17 -8.41
CA MET A 239 0.15 6.95 -9.32
C MET A 239 -0.43 8.33 -9.60
N ARG A 240 -1.75 8.42 -9.83
CA ARG A 240 -2.44 9.71 -10.01
C ARG A 240 -2.26 10.63 -8.81
N ARG A 241 -2.44 10.11 -7.59
CA ARG A 241 -2.23 10.89 -6.35
C ARG A 241 -0.80 11.41 -6.24
N GLN A 242 0.19 10.60 -6.61
CA GLN A 242 1.59 11.01 -6.64
C GLN A 242 1.83 12.18 -7.61
N VAL A 243 1.31 12.08 -8.84
CA VAL A 243 1.43 13.16 -9.82
C VAL A 243 0.71 14.43 -9.36
N GLN A 244 -0.43 14.30 -8.69
CA GLN A 244 -1.15 15.44 -8.12
C GLN A 244 -0.35 16.15 -7.02
N LEU A 245 0.37 15.41 -6.18
CA LEU A 245 1.28 16.01 -5.18
C LEU A 245 2.39 16.80 -5.87
N LEU A 246 3.04 16.23 -6.89
CA LEU A 246 4.08 16.94 -7.65
C LEU A 246 3.54 18.20 -8.32
N ALA A 247 2.29 18.16 -8.82
CA ALA A 247 1.64 19.28 -9.46
C ALA A 247 1.35 20.48 -8.53
N GLU A 248 1.48 20.32 -7.21
CA GLU A 248 1.38 21.45 -6.27
C GLU A 248 2.56 22.43 -6.42
N HIS A 249 3.73 21.95 -6.88
CA HIS A 249 4.95 22.75 -6.99
C HIS A 249 5.59 22.72 -8.39
N LEU A 250 5.22 21.76 -9.25
CA LEU A 250 5.74 21.61 -10.60
C LEU A 250 4.63 21.77 -11.64
N THR A 251 5.00 22.27 -12.82
CA THR A 251 4.16 22.11 -13.99
C THR A 251 4.31 20.69 -14.52
N VAL A 252 3.26 19.87 -14.37
CA VAL A 252 3.20 18.51 -14.90
C VAL A 252 2.54 18.53 -16.27
N HIS A 253 3.07 17.75 -17.21
CA HIS A 253 2.46 17.61 -18.55
C HIS A 253 1.02 17.09 -18.45
N PRO A 254 0.03 17.74 -19.09
CA PRO A 254 -1.39 17.39 -18.95
C PRO A 254 -1.70 15.94 -19.39
N ASP A 255 -0.98 15.44 -20.40
CA ASP A 255 -1.13 14.06 -20.87
C ASP A 255 -0.87 13.02 -19.77
N ILE A 256 -0.02 13.32 -18.79
CA ILE A 256 0.25 12.39 -17.68
C ILE A 256 -1.02 12.14 -16.89
N LEU A 257 -1.75 13.20 -16.53
CA LEU A 257 -3.02 13.06 -15.79
C LEU A 257 -4.10 12.36 -16.62
N ALA A 258 -4.09 12.53 -17.94
CA ALA A 258 -5.01 11.86 -18.84
C ALA A 258 -4.79 10.33 -18.89
N LEU A 259 -3.56 9.84 -18.66
CA LEU A 259 -3.26 8.41 -18.60
C LEU A 259 -3.98 7.70 -17.44
N PHE A 260 -4.26 8.41 -16.35
CA PHE A 260 -4.90 7.83 -15.17
C PHE A 260 -6.43 7.89 -15.21
N ASN A 261 -7.02 8.24 -16.36
CA ASN A 261 -8.46 8.20 -16.52
C ASN A 261 -8.95 6.75 -16.59
N VAL A 262 -9.48 6.27 -15.48
CA VAL A 262 -10.04 4.91 -15.32
C VAL A 262 -11.55 4.86 -15.59
N GLY A 263 -12.14 5.92 -16.14
CA GLY A 263 -13.58 6.02 -16.42
C GLY A 263 -14.38 6.64 -15.26
N HIS A 264 -15.70 6.53 -15.35
CA HIS A 264 -16.63 7.08 -14.36
C HIS A 264 -16.76 6.13 -13.17
N VAL A 265 -16.53 6.66 -11.96
CA VAL A 265 -16.82 5.93 -10.72
C VAL A 265 -18.25 6.25 -10.28
N VAL A 266 -19.10 5.23 -10.19
CA VAL A 266 -20.43 5.33 -9.62
C VAL A 266 -20.37 4.86 -8.17
N VAL A 267 -20.63 5.78 -7.23
CA VAL A 267 -20.70 5.46 -5.80
C VAL A 267 -22.15 5.31 -5.40
N PHE A 268 -22.54 4.11 -5.02
CA PHE A 268 -23.83 3.86 -4.39
C PHE A 268 -23.70 4.07 -2.89
N SER A 269 -24.36 5.10 -2.37
CA SER A 269 -24.55 5.27 -0.93
C SER A 269 -25.97 4.80 -0.60
N GLY A 270 -26.08 3.67 0.09
CA GLY A 270 -27.34 3.01 0.36
C GLY A 270 -27.15 1.59 0.85
N HIS A 271 -28.24 0.85 0.95
CA HIS A 271 -28.16 -0.58 1.23
C HIS A 271 -27.75 -1.34 -0.03
N MET A 272 -26.98 -2.42 0.11
CA MET A 272 -26.65 -3.29 -1.02
C MET A 272 -27.92 -3.76 -1.74
N ILE A 273 -27.87 -3.77 -3.08
CA ILE A 273 -28.85 -4.47 -3.91
C ILE A 273 -28.91 -5.93 -3.44
N ASP A 274 -30.10 -6.48 -3.38
CA ASP A 274 -30.29 -7.85 -2.93
C ASP A 274 -29.56 -8.82 -3.85
N HIS A 275 -28.69 -9.66 -3.28
CA HIS A 275 -28.11 -10.77 -4.03
C HIS A 275 -29.24 -11.68 -4.55
N PRO A 276 -29.15 -12.24 -5.78
CA PRO A 276 -30.20 -13.10 -6.34
C PRO A 276 -30.60 -14.26 -5.42
N SER A 277 -29.64 -14.77 -4.64
CA SER A 277 -29.90 -15.87 -3.69
C SER A 277 -30.68 -15.49 -2.42
N ARG A 278 -30.86 -14.18 -2.14
CA ARG A 278 -31.65 -13.72 -0.98
C ARG A 278 -33.10 -14.23 -1.04
N GLN A 279 -33.66 -14.28 -2.25
CA GLN A 279 -35.00 -14.80 -2.46
C GLN A 279 -35.01 -16.33 -2.51
N THR A 280 -34.00 -16.96 -3.12
CA THR A 280 -33.99 -18.41 -3.33
C THR A 280 -33.63 -19.20 -2.08
N ASP A 281 -32.63 -18.75 -1.32
CA ASP A 281 -32.03 -19.54 -0.23
C ASP A 281 -32.55 -19.10 1.14
N ALA A 282 -32.79 -17.80 1.33
CA ALA A 282 -33.17 -17.25 2.63
C ALA A 282 -34.69 -17.03 2.79
N GLN A 283 -35.48 -17.17 1.72
CA GLN A 283 -36.92 -16.84 1.69
C GLN A 283 -37.27 -15.45 2.29
N LEU A 284 -36.31 -14.53 2.27
CA LEU A 284 -36.52 -13.18 2.78
C LEU A 284 -37.11 -12.30 1.68
N PRO A 285 -38.11 -11.46 1.96
CA PRO A 285 -38.66 -10.55 0.96
C PRO A 285 -37.57 -9.60 0.42
N PRO A 286 -37.66 -9.21 -0.86
CA PRO A 286 -36.74 -8.23 -1.42
C PRO A 286 -36.84 -6.92 -0.66
N ARG A 287 -35.69 -6.40 -0.25
CA ARG A 287 -35.54 -5.10 0.40
C ARG A 287 -35.07 -4.06 -0.62
N PHE A 288 -34.23 -4.45 -1.57
CA PHE A 288 -33.69 -3.63 -2.66
C PHE A 288 -33.60 -4.49 -3.92
N PRO A 289 -34.71 -4.68 -4.65
CA PRO A 289 -34.75 -5.56 -5.81
C PRO A 289 -33.78 -5.09 -6.91
N PRO A 290 -33.12 -6.02 -7.63
CA PRO A 290 -32.27 -5.67 -8.76
C PRO A 290 -33.10 -4.95 -9.83
N ASP A 291 -32.61 -3.79 -10.27
CA ASP A 291 -33.17 -3.03 -11.38
C ASP A 291 -32.29 -3.24 -12.61
N SER A 292 -32.85 -3.88 -13.62
CA SER A 292 -32.17 -4.25 -14.86
C SER A 292 -31.60 -3.04 -15.64
N ALA A 293 -32.21 -1.86 -15.52
CA ALA A 293 -31.71 -0.65 -16.16
C ALA A 293 -30.48 -0.09 -15.43
N LEU A 294 -30.45 -0.21 -14.10
CA LEU A 294 -29.31 0.15 -13.27
C LEU A 294 -28.13 -0.79 -13.51
N GLU A 295 -28.36 -2.11 -13.54
CA GLU A 295 -27.33 -3.12 -13.82
C GLU A 295 -26.68 -2.92 -15.20
N ALA A 296 -27.49 -2.63 -16.22
CA ALA A 296 -27.02 -2.34 -17.56
C ALA A 296 -26.19 -1.04 -17.65
N SER A 297 -26.42 -0.08 -16.75
CA SER A 297 -25.71 1.21 -16.75
C SER A 297 -24.31 1.17 -16.11
N VAL A 298 -24.02 0.12 -15.33
CA VAL A 298 -22.73 -0.04 -14.61
C VAL A 298 -21.86 -1.18 -15.15
N SER A 299 -22.41 -2.00 -16.06
CA SER A 299 -21.70 -3.09 -16.72
C SER A 299 -20.99 -2.57 -17.97
N HIS A 300 -19.78 -2.03 -17.81
CA HIS A 300 -18.87 -1.66 -18.90
C HIS A 300 -17.50 -2.30 -18.73
#